data_AF-A0A7R8VGA7-F1
#
_entry.id   AF-A0A7R8VGA7-F1
#
_cell.length_a   1.000
_cell.length_b   1.000
_cell.length_c   1.000
_cell.angle_alpha   90.00
_cell.angle_beta   90.00
_cell.angle_gamma   90.00
#
_symmetry.space_group_name_H-M   'P 1'
#
loop_
_entity.id
_entity.type
_entity.pdbx_description
1 polymer ?
#
loop_
_entity_poly.entity_id
_entity_poly.type
_entity_poly.pdbx_seq_one_letter_code
_entity_poly.pdbx_strand_id
1 'polypeptide(L)'
;MCRHSLLVASQDSDPEKMVSELPAPVQSELSSDRSGADTQEDKMMIAWRYQNMRTVQSSPTGSNFGHYYDLTKSMPQDVLDQLDISYWSGSRQTDVAGKYSYSCQTDAAGKYSCQTDTAGFCNPAYRDLLTAIQLKISLGQFQVSDTPEKRNILRVAVHSLGSPLWRANQQRSDLTLFLYCLRSLLRSSLAVCVVTVPSHLFQARYSFVFTWGSQFTGILPFQDPCTIKHCEHLCDVSVRLESFAGSDRETNPALKDYHGFFHINKLPAINTLASHVPESLDLAFKLRRKKFLIEKLHLPPELQESTEREQDDILTAPSSGSCGGGGRRNLDF
;
A
#
# COMPACT_ATOMS: atom_id res chain seq x y z
N MET A 1 -23.34 -6.12 -0.29
CA MET A 1 -22.29 -5.14 0.05
C MET A 1 -22.54 -4.66 1.48
N CYS A 2 -21.52 -4.66 2.33
CA CYS A 2 -21.69 -4.27 3.73
C CYS A 2 -21.85 -2.74 3.86
N ARG A 3 -22.96 -2.26 4.44
CA ARG A 3 -23.27 -0.83 4.62
C ARG A 3 -22.54 -0.23 5.83
N HIS A 4 -21.22 -0.37 5.86
CA HIS A 4 -20.39 0.19 6.91
C HIS A 4 -20.26 1.71 6.75
N SER A 5 -20.18 2.44 7.88
CA SER A 5 -19.94 3.88 7.84
C SER A 5 -18.52 4.18 7.36
N LEU A 6 -18.35 5.27 6.61
CA LEU A 6 -17.10 5.65 5.97
C LEU A 6 -16.72 7.08 6.35
N LEU A 7 -15.46 7.33 6.67
CA LEU A 7 -14.88 8.66 6.75
C LEU A 7 -13.73 8.75 5.75
N VAL A 8 -13.79 9.69 4.80
CA VAL A 8 -12.73 9.96 3.83
C VAL A 8 -12.12 11.31 4.09
N ALA A 9 -10.80 11.33 4.26
CA ALA A 9 -10.02 12.52 4.61
C ALA A 9 -8.88 12.74 3.61
N SER A 10 -8.77 13.94 3.06
CA SER A 10 -7.64 14.33 2.20
C SER A 10 -7.49 15.84 2.15
N GLN A 11 -6.25 16.35 2.06
CA GLN A 11 -5.99 17.74 1.67
C GLN A 11 -5.50 17.88 0.23
N ASP A 12 -5.14 16.77 -0.41
CA ASP A 12 -4.57 16.73 -1.75
C ASP A 12 -5.61 16.61 -2.85
N SER A 13 -6.74 15.98 -2.54
CA SER A 13 -7.82 15.71 -3.48
C SER A 13 -9.15 15.91 -2.77
N ASP A 14 -10.18 16.27 -3.54
CA ASP A 14 -11.52 16.40 -3.00
C ASP A 14 -12.05 15.01 -2.56
N PRO A 15 -12.36 14.81 -1.27
CA PRO A 15 -12.87 13.54 -0.76
C PRO A 15 -14.18 13.09 -1.42
N GLU A 16 -15.05 14.02 -1.80
CA GLU A 16 -16.32 13.70 -2.47
C GLU A 16 -16.07 13.13 -3.87
N LYS A 17 -15.20 13.80 -4.63
CA LYS A 17 -14.73 13.29 -5.92
C LYS A 17 -14.10 11.90 -5.79
N MET A 18 -13.26 11.67 -4.78
CA MET A 18 -12.67 10.35 -4.54
C MET A 18 -13.73 9.25 -4.33
N VAL A 19 -14.81 9.56 -3.62
CA VAL A 19 -15.90 8.60 -3.40
C VAL A 19 -16.71 8.37 -4.67
N SER A 20 -16.92 9.40 -5.49
CA SER A 20 -17.62 9.29 -6.78
C SER A 20 -16.90 8.39 -7.81
N GLU A 21 -15.58 8.25 -7.67
CA GLU A 21 -14.72 7.45 -8.56
C GLU A 21 -14.49 6.01 -8.03
N LEU A 22 -15.12 5.62 -6.92
CA LEU A 22 -14.95 4.27 -6.36
C LEU A 22 -15.42 3.19 -7.35
N PRO A 23 -14.66 2.09 -7.50
CA PRO A 23 -15.02 1.07 -8.47
C PRO A 23 -16.26 0.29 -8.03
N ALA A 24 -17.06 -0.15 -9.01
CA ALA A 24 -18.24 -0.95 -8.76
C ALA A 24 -17.87 -2.42 -8.43
N PRO A 25 -18.56 -3.06 -7.48
CA PRO A 25 -18.37 -4.48 -7.24
C PRO A 25 -18.81 -5.28 -8.47
N VAL A 26 -18.04 -6.32 -8.81
CA VAL A 26 -18.47 -7.33 -9.78
C VAL A 26 -19.62 -8.08 -9.13
N GLN A 27 -20.81 -7.99 -9.73
CA GLN A 27 -21.93 -8.82 -9.31
C GLN A 27 -21.49 -10.27 -9.48
N SER A 28 -21.38 -11.01 -8.38
CA SER A 28 -21.33 -12.46 -8.45
C SER A 28 -22.71 -12.87 -8.90
N GLU A 29 -22.91 -13.03 -10.21
CA GLU A 29 -23.99 -13.90 -10.65
C GLU A 29 -23.84 -15.19 -9.85
N LEU A 30 -24.91 -15.53 -9.13
CA LEU A 30 -25.06 -16.84 -8.54
C LEU A 30 -24.57 -17.85 -9.57
N SER A 31 -23.64 -18.70 -9.19
CA SER A 31 -23.26 -19.85 -10.01
C SER A 31 -24.42 -20.84 -10.00
N SER A 32 -25.51 -20.47 -10.66
CA SER A 32 -26.57 -21.36 -11.12
C SER A 32 -26.38 -21.77 -12.58
N ASP A 33 -25.25 -21.46 -13.21
CA ASP A 33 -24.88 -22.03 -14.50
C ASP A 33 -23.82 -23.13 -14.36
N ARG A 34 -24.30 -24.26 -13.86
CA ARG A 34 -23.86 -25.59 -14.32
C ARG A 34 -25.03 -26.37 -14.90
N SER A 35 -25.92 -25.70 -15.64
CA SER A 35 -26.69 -26.39 -16.68
C SER A 35 -25.91 -26.24 -17.98
N GLY A 36 -24.87 -27.08 -18.12
CA GLY A 36 -24.28 -27.29 -19.43
C GLY A 36 -25.38 -27.85 -20.33
N ALA A 37 -25.81 -27.04 -21.30
CA ALA A 37 -26.52 -27.54 -22.46
C ALA A 37 -25.64 -28.63 -23.09
N ASP A 38 -26.14 -29.86 -23.03
CA ASP A 38 -25.52 -31.05 -23.60
C ASP A 38 -25.49 -30.91 -25.12
N THR A 39 -24.44 -30.27 -25.62
CA THR A 39 -24.03 -30.39 -27.02
C THR A 39 -23.01 -31.51 -27.02
N GLN A 40 -23.42 -32.68 -27.52
CA GLN A 40 -22.55 -33.82 -27.74
C GLN A 40 -21.43 -33.41 -28.69
N GLU A 41 -20.28 -33.04 -28.14
CA GLU A 41 -19.01 -33.03 -28.86
C GLU A 41 -18.13 -34.14 -28.30
N ASP A 42 -17.81 -35.08 -29.19
CA ASP A 42 -16.94 -36.22 -28.97
C ASP A 42 -15.64 -35.81 -28.28
N LYS A 43 -15.54 -36.15 -27.00
CA LYS A 43 -14.35 -35.92 -26.19
C LYS A 43 -13.23 -36.87 -26.65
N MET A 44 -12.30 -36.36 -27.47
CA MET A 44 -11.07 -37.07 -27.82
C MET A 44 -10.20 -37.29 -26.56
N MET A 45 -10.12 -38.54 -26.11
CA MET A 45 -9.41 -38.93 -24.89
C MET A 45 -8.01 -39.45 -25.22
N ILE A 46 -7.03 -38.55 -25.39
CA ILE A 46 -5.63 -38.95 -25.62
C ILE A 46 -4.87 -39.22 -24.31
N ALA A 47 -5.34 -38.70 -23.16
CA ALA A 47 -4.60 -38.81 -21.91
C ALA A 47 -5.50 -39.16 -20.70
N TRP A 48 -5.93 -40.42 -20.63
CA TRP A 48 -6.65 -40.99 -19.49
C TRP A 48 -5.93 -40.80 -18.14
N ARG A 49 -4.59 -40.71 -18.16
CA ARG A 49 -3.77 -40.53 -16.94
C ARG A 49 -3.96 -39.21 -16.20
N TYR A 50 -4.48 -38.17 -16.85
CA TYR A 50 -4.69 -36.88 -16.20
C TYR A 50 -6.12 -36.67 -15.68
N GLN A 51 -7.02 -37.63 -15.94
CA GLN A 51 -8.44 -37.54 -15.53
C GLN A 51 -8.63 -37.58 -14.01
N ASN A 52 -7.70 -38.19 -13.27
CA ASN A 52 -7.75 -38.32 -11.82
C ASN A 52 -6.77 -37.39 -11.08
N MET A 53 -6.14 -36.41 -11.75
CA MET A 53 -5.40 -35.39 -11.03
C MET A 53 -6.38 -34.46 -10.31
N ARG A 54 -6.11 -34.15 -9.04
CA ARG A 54 -6.83 -33.08 -8.34
C ARG A 54 -6.63 -31.79 -9.14
N THR A 55 -7.71 -31.21 -9.64
CA THR A 55 -7.70 -29.81 -10.07
C THR A 55 -7.30 -28.96 -8.88
N VAL A 56 -6.10 -28.42 -8.90
CA VAL A 56 -5.65 -27.43 -7.92
C VAL A 56 -6.54 -26.21 -8.09
N GLN A 57 -7.54 -26.07 -7.23
CA GLN A 57 -8.30 -24.83 -7.14
C GLN A 57 -7.37 -23.78 -6.51
N SER A 58 -6.97 -22.80 -7.31
CA SER A 58 -6.20 -21.62 -6.87
C SER A 58 -7.03 -20.65 -6.03
N SER A 59 -8.18 -21.08 -5.52
CA SER A 59 -9.11 -20.24 -4.75
C SER A 59 -9.58 -21.01 -3.52
N PRO A 60 -9.31 -20.52 -2.30
CA PRO A 60 -9.73 -21.19 -1.08
C PRO A 60 -11.26 -21.21 -1.01
N THR A 61 -11.85 -22.40 -0.87
CA THR A 61 -13.24 -22.61 -0.52
C THR A 61 -13.48 -22.23 0.93
N GLY A 62 -13.63 -20.93 1.18
CA GLY A 62 -14.22 -20.35 2.39
C GLY A 62 -15.23 -19.30 1.96
N SER A 63 -16.22 -18.98 2.80
CA SER A 63 -17.19 -17.90 2.54
C SER A 63 -16.48 -16.68 1.94
N ASN A 64 -16.90 -16.19 0.77
CA ASN A 64 -16.25 -15.07 0.08
C ASN A 64 -16.09 -13.86 1.03
N PHE A 65 -14.92 -13.74 1.66
CA PHE A 65 -14.59 -12.70 2.64
C PHE A 65 -14.41 -11.32 1.99
N GLY A 66 -14.60 -11.23 0.67
CA GLY A 66 -14.47 -9.99 -0.09
C GLY A 66 -15.26 -10.01 -1.39
N HIS A 67 -15.29 -8.85 -2.03
CA HIS A 67 -15.87 -8.64 -3.35
C HIS A 67 -14.74 -8.33 -4.34
N TYR A 68 -14.87 -8.83 -5.57
CA TYR A 68 -14.08 -8.31 -6.68
C TYR A 68 -14.68 -7.00 -7.15
N TYR A 69 -13.84 -6.07 -7.61
CA TYR A 69 -14.25 -4.77 -8.14
C TYR A 69 -13.77 -4.63 -9.58
N ASP A 70 -14.57 -3.99 -10.41
CA ASP A 70 -14.21 -3.64 -11.79
C ASP A 70 -13.71 -2.20 -11.83
N LEU A 71 -12.40 -2.02 -12.02
CA LEU A 71 -11.76 -0.70 -12.06
C LEU A 71 -12.20 0.16 -13.27
N THR A 72 -12.93 -0.41 -14.24
CA THR A 72 -13.46 0.35 -15.39
C THR A 72 -14.83 0.97 -15.17
N LYS A 73 -15.48 0.65 -14.05
CA LYS A 73 -16.85 1.10 -13.75
C LYS A 73 -16.87 1.79 -12.40
N SER A 74 -17.46 2.97 -12.35
CA SER A 74 -17.72 3.66 -11.07
C SER A 74 -18.98 3.11 -10.41
N MET A 75 -19.03 3.20 -9.09
CA MET A 75 -20.19 2.81 -8.29
C MET A 75 -21.38 3.75 -8.58
N PRO A 76 -22.61 3.22 -8.74
CA PRO A 76 -23.79 4.05 -8.92
C PRO A 76 -24.04 4.96 -7.71
N GLN A 77 -24.43 6.22 -7.96
CA GLN A 77 -24.70 7.21 -6.91
C GLN A 77 -25.80 6.76 -5.94
N ASP A 78 -26.86 6.11 -6.46
CA ASP A 78 -27.94 5.55 -5.63
C ASP A 78 -27.46 4.60 -4.53
N VAL A 79 -26.34 3.92 -4.74
CA VAL A 79 -25.72 3.04 -3.74
C VAL A 79 -24.94 3.84 -2.71
N LEU A 80 -24.22 4.87 -3.16
CA LEU A 80 -23.43 5.77 -2.29
C LEU A 80 -24.34 6.59 -1.36
N ASP A 81 -25.48 7.05 -1.86
CA ASP A 81 -26.46 7.84 -1.10
C ASP A 81 -27.09 7.06 0.07
N GLN A 82 -27.07 5.73 0.01
CA GLN A 82 -27.55 4.86 1.08
C GLN A 82 -26.51 4.64 2.20
N LEU A 83 -25.28 5.12 2.01
CA LEU A 83 -24.18 4.93 2.95
C LEU A 83 -23.99 6.15 3.84
N ASP A 84 -23.64 5.91 5.09
CA ASP A 84 -23.22 6.96 6.01
C ASP A 84 -21.75 7.32 5.73
N ILE A 85 -21.54 8.33 4.87
CA ILE A 85 -20.22 8.82 4.47
C ILE A 85 -19.99 10.21 5.06
N SER A 86 -18.80 10.43 5.61
CA SER A 86 -18.36 11.73 6.10
C SER A 86 -17.05 12.14 5.44
N TYR A 87 -16.96 13.40 5.05
CA TYR A 87 -15.84 13.96 4.32
C TYR A 87 -15.06 14.95 5.18
N TRP A 88 -13.74 14.94 5.04
CA TRP A 88 -12.86 15.93 5.67
C TRP A 88 -11.82 16.43 4.66
N SER A 89 -11.76 17.74 4.47
CA SER A 89 -10.84 18.40 3.53
C SER A 89 -9.92 19.45 4.20
N GLY A 90 -9.93 19.54 5.53
CA GLY A 90 -9.18 20.55 6.28
C GLY A 90 -9.72 21.99 6.12
N SER A 91 -10.81 22.19 5.39
CA SER A 91 -11.40 23.50 5.10
C SER A 91 -12.45 23.94 6.12
N ARG A 92 -12.34 23.56 7.41
CA ARG A 92 -13.18 24.18 8.44
C ARG A 92 -12.68 25.61 8.68
N GLN A 93 -13.04 26.48 7.75
CA GLN A 93 -13.16 27.92 7.92
C GLN A 93 -14.05 28.15 9.15
N THR A 94 -13.41 28.66 10.20
CA THR A 94 -13.96 29.72 11.07
C THR A 94 -15.48 29.86 11.13
N ASP A 95 -16.20 28.95 11.77
CA ASP A 95 -17.60 29.20 12.13
C ASP A 95 -17.91 28.63 13.51
N VAL A 96 -17.72 29.50 14.51
CA VAL A 96 -18.61 29.91 15.61
C VAL A 96 -17.70 30.51 16.69
N ALA A 97 -17.60 31.84 16.69
CA ALA A 97 -16.72 32.68 17.53
C ALA A 97 -15.21 32.46 17.26
N GLY A 98 -14.50 33.53 16.89
CA GLY A 98 -13.04 33.55 16.69
C GLY A 98 -12.23 33.22 17.95
N LYS A 99 -12.33 31.97 18.43
CA LYS A 99 -11.78 31.49 19.70
C LYS A 99 -10.63 30.49 19.52
N TYR A 100 -10.38 30.05 18.29
CA TYR A 100 -9.27 29.14 17.96
C TYR A 100 -8.44 29.67 16.77
N SER A 101 -7.96 30.91 16.87
CA SER A 101 -6.81 31.33 16.07
C SER A 101 -5.54 30.81 16.75
N TYR A 102 -4.92 29.77 16.20
CA TYR A 102 -3.61 29.31 16.69
C TYR A 102 -2.54 30.24 16.13
N SER A 103 -2.23 31.31 16.85
CA SER A 103 -0.99 32.06 16.63
C SER A 103 0.12 31.39 17.44
N CYS A 104 1.09 30.79 16.76
CA CYS A 104 2.35 30.45 17.41
C CYS A 104 3.12 31.76 17.62
N GLN A 105 3.08 32.29 18.85
CA GLN A 105 3.91 33.43 19.22
C GLN A 105 5.37 32.96 19.34
N THR A 106 6.26 33.67 18.66
CA THR A 106 7.71 33.51 18.81
C THR A 106 8.16 34.28 20.04
N ASP A 107 8.95 33.65 20.92
CA ASP A 107 9.68 34.41 21.93
C ASP A 107 10.75 35.30 21.26
N ALA A 108 11.27 36.29 21.99
CA ALA A 108 12.32 37.18 21.51
C ALA A 108 13.64 36.45 21.14
N ALA A 109 13.74 35.15 21.42
CA ALA A 109 14.87 34.28 21.11
C ALA A 109 14.63 33.38 19.86
N GLY A 110 13.49 33.52 19.17
CA GLY A 110 13.16 32.74 17.98
C GLY A 110 12.80 31.28 18.25
N LYS A 111 12.46 30.91 19.49
CA LYS A 111 12.05 29.56 19.87
C LYS A 111 10.53 29.45 19.85
N TYR A 112 10.01 28.47 19.10
CA TYR A 112 8.58 28.19 19.01
C TYR A 112 8.07 27.63 20.36
N SER A 113 7.20 28.35 21.06
CA SER A 113 6.49 27.84 22.23
C SER A 113 4.99 27.76 21.95
N CYS A 114 4.47 26.56 21.70
CA CYS A 114 3.03 26.33 21.65
C CYS A 114 2.50 26.11 23.08
N GLN A 115 2.04 27.18 23.74
CA GLN A 115 1.30 27.07 25.00
C GLN A 115 -0.18 26.88 24.69
N THR A 116 -0.68 25.64 24.66
CA THR A 116 -2.12 25.38 24.80
C THR A 116 -2.35 24.12 25.65
N ASP A 117 -3.27 24.22 26.63
CA ASP A 117 -3.62 23.23 27.66
C ASP A 117 -4.30 21.94 27.13
N THR A 118 -4.20 21.63 25.83
CA THR A 118 -4.65 20.36 25.25
C THR A 118 -3.67 19.90 24.17
N ALA A 119 -2.78 18.97 24.55
CA ALA A 119 -1.94 18.12 23.70
C ALA A 119 -1.45 18.71 22.36
N GLY A 120 -0.39 19.52 22.42
CA GLY A 120 0.88 19.26 21.70
C GLY A 120 0.95 19.26 20.16
N PHE A 121 -0.13 19.47 19.41
CA PHE A 121 -0.05 19.62 17.95
C PHE A 121 0.29 21.06 17.54
N CYS A 122 1.38 21.24 16.79
CA CYS A 122 1.71 22.47 16.08
C CYS A 122 0.86 22.61 14.79
N ASN A 123 0.57 21.50 14.13
CA ASN A 123 -0.17 21.46 12.87
C ASN A 123 -1.69 21.38 13.13
N PRO A 124 -2.47 22.43 12.76
CA PRO A 124 -3.90 22.47 13.02
C PRO A 124 -4.70 21.42 12.22
N ALA A 125 -4.22 21.02 11.04
CA ALA A 125 -4.92 20.06 10.20
C ALA A 125 -4.96 18.66 10.84
N TYR A 126 -3.85 18.20 11.41
CA TYR A 126 -3.81 16.91 12.12
C TYR A 126 -4.72 16.90 13.35
N ARG A 127 -4.73 18.01 14.10
CA ARG A 127 -5.62 18.17 15.27
C ARG A 127 -7.08 18.15 14.85
N ASP A 128 -7.45 18.91 13.83
CA ASP A 128 -8.83 19.01 13.35
C ASP A 128 -9.31 17.65 12.81
N LEU A 129 -8.50 16.97 12.00
CA LEU A 129 -8.81 15.62 11.53
C LEU A 129 -9.01 14.63 12.68
N LEU A 130 -8.11 14.64 13.68
CA LEU A 130 -8.23 13.75 14.84
C LEU A 130 -9.53 14.03 15.61
N THR A 131 -9.90 15.31 15.76
CA THR A 131 -11.15 15.74 16.39
C THR A 131 -12.36 15.28 15.57
N ALA A 132 -12.31 15.41 14.25
CA ALA A 132 -13.38 14.96 13.36
C ALA A 132 -13.60 13.45 13.44
N ILE A 133 -12.52 12.65 13.46
CA ILE A 133 -12.59 11.20 13.63
C ILE A 133 -13.17 10.86 15.00
N GLN A 134 -12.71 11.51 16.07
CA GLN A 134 -13.22 11.29 17.42
C GLN A 134 -14.72 11.61 17.51
N LEU A 135 -15.14 12.73 16.93
CA LEU A 135 -16.54 13.15 16.88
C LEU A 135 -17.39 12.14 16.10
N LYS A 136 -16.91 11.63 14.96
CA LYS A 136 -17.61 10.58 14.20
C LYS A 136 -17.73 9.28 14.99
N ILE A 137 -16.69 8.90 15.73
CA ILE A 137 -16.71 7.72 16.63
C ILE A 137 -17.77 7.89 17.71
N SER A 138 -17.82 9.03 18.38
CA SER A 138 -18.78 9.30 19.46
C SER A 138 -20.22 9.40 18.94
N LEU A 139 -20.47 10.11 17.84
CA LEU A 139 -21.81 10.25 17.28
C LEU A 139 -22.37 8.93 16.74
N GLY A 140 -21.52 8.11 16.12
CA GLY A 140 -21.92 6.82 15.58
C GLY A 140 -21.88 5.66 16.59
N GLN A 141 -21.61 5.94 17.87
CA GLN A 141 -21.52 4.94 18.93
C GLN A 141 -20.56 3.78 18.58
N PHE A 142 -19.40 4.13 18.02
CA PHE A 142 -18.40 3.16 17.59
C PHE A 142 -17.41 2.79 18.70
N GLN A 143 -17.53 3.29 19.93
CA GLN A 143 -16.61 2.87 20.99
C GLN A 143 -16.88 1.41 21.38
N VAL A 144 -15.85 0.71 21.82
CA VAL A 144 -15.98 -0.70 22.24
C VAL A 144 -16.92 -0.84 23.45
N SER A 145 -17.03 0.21 24.27
CA SER A 145 -17.95 0.30 25.41
C SER A 145 -19.41 0.57 25.03
N ASP A 146 -19.67 1.04 23.81
CA ASP A 146 -21.01 1.44 23.39
C ASP A 146 -21.90 0.23 23.11
N THR A 147 -23.20 0.42 23.34
CA THR A 147 -24.24 -0.60 23.12
C THR A 147 -25.32 -0.09 22.15
N PRO A 148 -24.96 0.16 20.87
CA PRO A 148 -25.92 0.64 19.88
C PRO A 148 -26.95 -0.46 19.54
N GLU A 149 -28.15 -0.06 19.13
CA GLU A 149 -29.21 -0.99 18.68
C GLU A 149 -28.73 -1.89 17.54
N LYS A 150 -27.95 -1.32 16.61
CA LYS A 150 -27.33 -2.03 15.50
C LYS A 150 -25.84 -1.75 15.46
N ARG A 151 -25.03 -2.77 15.70
CA ARG A 151 -23.56 -2.66 15.59
C ARG A 151 -23.16 -2.41 14.14
N ASN A 152 -22.24 -1.46 13.98
CA ASN A 152 -21.64 -1.12 12.70
C ASN A 152 -20.12 -0.92 12.89
N ILE A 153 -19.37 -0.86 11.79
CA ILE A 153 -17.93 -0.62 11.79
C ILE A 153 -17.66 0.69 11.06
N LEU A 154 -16.79 1.53 11.62
CA LEU A 154 -16.32 2.74 10.95
C LEU A 154 -15.07 2.42 10.12
N ARG A 155 -15.08 2.75 8.84
CA ARG A 155 -13.91 2.68 7.96
C ARG A 155 -13.39 4.09 7.74
N VAL A 156 -12.13 4.33 8.06
CA VAL A 156 -11.47 5.62 7.88
C VAL A 156 -10.44 5.49 6.78
N ALA A 157 -10.47 6.38 5.79
CA ALA A 157 -9.50 6.44 4.71
C ALA A 157 -8.84 7.82 4.71
N VAL A 158 -7.53 7.87 4.95
CA VAL A 158 -6.76 9.11 4.94
C VAL A 158 -5.78 9.09 3.76
N HIS A 159 -6.01 10.01 2.82
CA HIS A 159 -5.26 10.06 1.57
C HIS A 159 -4.07 11.02 1.64
N SER A 160 -2.91 10.54 1.16
CA SER A 160 -1.68 11.32 0.98
C SER A 160 -1.20 12.05 2.24
N LEU A 161 -1.35 11.41 3.41
CA LEU A 161 -0.96 11.96 4.70
C LEU A 161 0.52 12.39 4.71
N GLY A 162 0.76 13.65 5.11
CA GLY A 162 2.11 14.20 5.19
C GLY A 162 2.68 14.71 3.86
N SER A 163 1.84 14.83 2.82
CA SER A 163 2.19 15.61 1.63
C SER A 163 2.49 17.08 1.99
N PRO A 164 3.08 17.87 1.07
CA PRO A 164 3.30 19.30 1.26
C PRO A 164 2.03 20.08 1.62
N LEU A 165 0.86 19.65 1.16
CA LEU A 165 -0.40 20.31 1.49
C LEU A 165 -0.79 20.14 2.97
N TRP A 166 -0.39 19.02 3.58
CA TRP A 166 -0.52 18.81 5.03
C TRP A 166 0.48 19.63 5.85
N ARG A 167 1.55 20.13 5.25
CA ARG A 167 2.61 20.89 5.94
C ARG A 167 2.25 22.37 5.95
N ALA A 168 1.36 22.76 6.87
CA ALA A 168 1.09 24.17 7.14
C ALA A 168 2.33 24.85 7.76
N ASN A 169 3.26 25.34 6.92
CA ASN A 169 4.35 26.27 7.24
C ASN A 169 5.30 25.89 8.39
N GLN A 170 5.39 24.61 8.78
CA GLN A 170 6.13 24.20 9.98
C GLN A 170 7.28 23.24 9.71
N GLN A 171 8.41 23.54 10.34
CA GLN A 171 9.62 22.71 10.38
C GLN A 171 9.44 21.38 11.13
N ARG A 172 8.41 21.26 11.98
CA ARG A 172 8.19 20.08 12.84
C ARG A 172 7.14 19.16 12.24
N SER A 173 7.50 17.88 12.05
CA SER A 173 6.54 16.88 11.59
C SER A 173 5.72 16.31 12.75
N ASP A 174 4.51 16.82 12.93
CA ASP A 174 3.53 16.24 13.86
C ASP A 174 2.90 14.93 13.37
N LEU A 175 3.34 14.45 12.20
CA LEU A 175 2.88 13.21 11.58
C LEU A 175 2.96 12.00 12.53
N THR A 176 4.11 11.84 13.21
CA THR A 176 4.32 10.74 14.16
C THR A 176 3.39 10.85 15.36
N LEU A 177 3.19 12.06 15.89
CA LEU A 177 2.28 12.31 17.01
C LEU A 177 0.83 12.03 16.61
N PHE A 178 0.43 12.46 15.40
CA PHE A 178 -0.89 12.19 14.83
C PHE A 178 -1.16 10.70 14.74
N LEU A 179 -0.24 9.92 14.15
CA LEU A 179 -0.39 8.47 14.03
C LEU A 179 -0.44 7.77 15.40
N TYR A 180 0.33 8.24 16.37
CA TYR A 180 0.27 7.73 17.74
C TYR A 180 -1.11 7.95 18.38
N CYS A 181 -1.63 9.17 18.30
CA CYS A 181 -2.96 9.50 18.83
C CYS A 181 -4.08 8.75 18.08
N LEU A 182 -3.99 8.67 16.75
CA LEU A 182 -4.91 7.92 15.91
C LEU A 182 -4.93 6.43 16.28
N ARG A 183 -3.75 5.82 16.45
CA ARG A 183 -3.62 4.41 16.88
C ARG A 183 -4.32 4.17 18.22
N SER A 184 -4.16 5.08 19.18
CA SER A 184 -4.84 5.01 20.48
C SER A 184 -6.36 5.05 20.32
N LEU A 185 -6.87 6.01 19.53
CA LEU A 185 -8.29 6.20 19.26
C LEU A 185 -8.94 4.99 18.57
N LEU A 186 -8.24 4.37 17.61
CA LEU A 186 -8.73 3.18 16.90
C LEU A 186 -8.72 1.93 17.78
N ARG A 187 -7.82 1.83 18.76
CA ARG A 187 -7.75 0.69 19.70
C ARG A 187 -8.94 0.61 20.65
N SER A 188 -9.62 1.72 20.91
CA SER A 188 -10.80 1.80 21.77
C SER A 188 -12.12 1.89 20.99
N SER A 189 -12.09 1.69 19.67
CA SER A 189 -13.28 1.78 18.81
C SER A 189 -13.39 0.61 17.82
N LEU A 190 -14.61 0.36 17.34
CA LEU A 190 -14.94 -0.54 16.23
C LEU A 190 -14.66 0.18 14.90
N ALA A 191 -13.42 0.63 14.73
CA ALA A 191 -12.98 1.39 13.58
C ALA A 191 -11.69 0.81 12.97
N VAL A 192 -11.58 0.89 11.65
CA VAL A 192 -10.37 0.52 10.90
C VAL A 192 -9.93 1.71 10.08
N CYS A 193 -8.64 2.03 10.08
CA CYS A 193 -8.10 3.14 9.30
C CYS A 193 -7.06 2.65 8.29
N VAL A 194 -7.18 3.14 7.05
CA VAL A 194 -6.16 3.02 6.01
C VAL A 194 -5.58 4.40 5.75
N VAL A 195 -4.27 4.52 5.88
CA VAL A 195 -3.52 5.76 5.64
C VAL A 195 -2.57 5.52 4.47
N THR A 196 -2.57 6.43 3.51
CA THR A 196 -1.58 6.44 2.42
C THR A 196 -0.58 7.57 2.66
N VAL A 197 0.71 7.30 2.50
CA VAL A 197 1.80 8.27 2.75
C VAL A 197 2.72 8.31 1.52
N PRO A 198 2.98 9.49 0.92
CA PRO A 198 3.92 9.62 -0.19
C PRO A 198 5.36 9.53 0.31
N SER A 199 5.87 8.31 0.50
CA SER A 199 7.17 8.04 1.13
C SER A 199 8.38 8.69 0.45
N HIS A 200 8.31 8.92 -0.87
CA HIS A 200 9.36 9.59 -1.64
C HIS A 200 9.61 11.04 -1.20
N LEU A 201 8.64 11.70 -0.55
CA LEU A 201 8.77 13.07 -0.04
C LEU A 201 9.52 13.15 1.29
N PHE A 202 9.81 12.01 1.90
CA PHE A 202 10.51 11.89 3.19
C PHE A 202 11.93 11.35 3.05
N GLN A 203 12.43 11.21 1.82
CA GLN A 203 13.83 10.88 1.59
C GLN A 203 14.73 12.00 2.10
N ALA A 204 15.91 11.64 2.62
CA ALA A 204 16.87 12.56 3.21
C ALA A 204 17.28 13.63 2.20
N ARG A 205 16.59 14.77 2.21
CA ARG A 205 16.97 15.97 1.47
C ARG A 205 17.77 16.86 2.40
N TYR A 206 19.04 16.96 2.06
CA TYR A 206 19.96 17.93 2.59
C TYR A 206 19.63 19.29 1.99
N SER A 207 19.27 20.27 2.82
CA SER A 207 19.07 21.65 2.36
C SER A 207 20.28 22.48 2.73
N PHE A 208 20.75 23.29 1.78
CA PHE A 208 21.72 24.34 2.06
C PHE A 208 21.01 25.42 2.90
N VAL A 209 21.53 25.70 4.10
CA VAL A 209 21.03 26.77 4.96
C VAL A 209 21.97 27.96 4.83
N PHE A 210 21.43 29.09 4.39
CA PHE A 210 22.14 30.37 4.35
C PHE A 210 21.46 31.33 5.32
N THR A 211 22.14 31.69 6.41
CA THR A 211 21.72 32.83 7.25
C THR A 211 22.08 34.13 6.56
N TRP A 212 21.14 35.08 6.49
CA TRP A 212 21.40 36.43 5.98
C TRP A 212 22.55 37.07 6.76
N GLY A 213 23.63 37.42 6.05
CA GLY A 213 24.82 38.07 6.63
C GLY A 213 26.00 37.17 7.01
N SER A 214 25.93 35.85 6.80
CA SER A 214 27.05 34.92 7.07
C SER A 214 27.38 33.99 5.91
N GLN A 215 28.67 33.64 5.80
CA GLN A 215 29.15 32.56 4.93
C GLN A 215 28.52 31.23 5.34
N PHE A 216 28.26 30.36 4.35
CA PHE A 216 27.66 29.03 4.44
C PHE A 216 27.73 28.37 5.83
N THR A 217 26.58 28.21 6.48
CA THR A 217 26.46 27.74 7.88
C THR A 217 26.41 26.21 8.03
N GLY A 218 26.33 25.49 6.91
CA GLY A 218 26.33 24.03 6.87
C GLY A 218 25.14 23.43 6.10
N ILE A 219 25.18 22.11 5.94
CA ILE A 219 24.10 21.31 5.37
C ILE A 219 23.30 20.71 6.52
N LEU A 220 22.04 21.09 6.68
CA LEU A 220 21.14 20.44 7.64
C LEU A 220 20.11 19.57 6.89
N PRO A 221 19.77 18.39 7.42
CA PRO A 221 18.65 17.62 6.89
C PRO A 221 17.37 18.43 7.07
N PHE A 222 16.64 18.66 5.98
CA PHE A 222 15.35 19.37 6.01
C PHE A 222 14.26 18.56 6.73
N GLN A 223 14.40 17.24 6.78
CA GLN A 223 13.46 16.31 7.38
C GLN A 223 14.21 15.14 8.03
N ASP A 224 13.71 14.65 9.18
CA ASP A 224 14.26 13.44 9.84
C ASP A 224 14.21 12.22 8.89
N PRO A 225 15.36 11.64 8.51
CA PRO A 225 15.42 10.47 7.62
C PRO A 225 14.64 9.25 8.14
N CYS A 226 14.36 9.18 9.44
CA CYS A 226 13.67 8.06 10.07
C CYS A 226 12.15 8.23 10.14
N THR A 227 11.59 9.34 9.63
CA THR A 227 10.15 9.64 9.73
C THR A 227 9.27 8.49 9.23
N ILE A 228 9.60 7.89 8.09
CA ILE A 228 8.84 6.75 7.53
C ILE A 228 8.93 5.52 8.43
N LYS A 229 10.13 5.20 8.95
CA LYS A 229 10.31 4.09 9.89
C LYS A 229 9.46 4.29 11.15
N HIS A 230 9.38 5.50 11.67
CA HIS A 230 8.51 5.81 12.81
C HIS A 230 7.02 5.57 12.45
N CYS A 231 6.58 5.97 11.26
CA CYS A 231 5.22 5.69 10.80
C CYS A 231 4.95 4.18 10.72
N GLU A 232 5.89 3.39 10.17
CA GLU A 232 5.79 1.93 10.11
C GLU A 232 5.68 1.28 11.50
N HIS A 233 6.40 1.80 12.49
CA HIS A 233 6.33 1.31 13.86
C HIS A 233 4.99 1.60 14.53
N LEU A 234 4.38 2.74 14.23
CA LEU A 234 3.09 3.17 14.78
C LEU A 234 1.88 2.49 14.10
N CYS A 235 2.01 2.04 12.86
CA CYS A 235 0.96 1.29 12.18
C CYS A 235 0.94 -0.18 12.61
N ASP A 236 -0.22 -0.83 12.63
CA ASP A 236 -0.31 -2.27 12.89
C ASP A 236 0.10 -3.11 11.67
N VAL A 237 -0.12 -2.58 10.47
CA VAL A 237 0.28 -3.17 9.18
C VAL A 237 0.97 -2.10 8.34
N SER A 238 2.05 -2.47 7.66
CA SER A 238 2.74 -1.58 6.71
C SER A 238 3.07 -2.33 5.43
N VAL A 239 2.65 -1.75 4.32
CA VAL A 239 2.93 -2.22 2.96
C VAL A 239 3.49 -1.07 2.14
N ARG A 240 4.46 -1.35 1.28
CA ARG A 240 5.10 -0.36 0.41
C ARG A 240 4.97 -0.79 -1.04
N LEU A 241 4.49 0.13 -1.87
CA LEU A 241 4.48 0.00 -3.32
C LEU A 241 5.72 0.67 -3.89
N GLU A 242 6.45 -0.03 -4.75
CA GLU A 242 7.58 0.50 -5.49
C GLU A 242 7.32 0.36 -6.99
N SER A 243 7.11 1.48 -7.68
CA SER A 243 6.87 1.49 -9.13
C SER A 243 8.17 1.25 -9.90
N PHE A 244 8.09 0.53 -11.02
CA PHE A 244 9.20 0.43 -11.97
C PHE A 244 9.27 1.62 -12.92
N ALA A 245 8.19 2.39 -13.06
CA ALA A 245 8.13 3.53 -13.96
C ALA A 245 9.28 4.52 -13.70
N GLY A 246 10.09 4.79 -14.73
CA GLY A 246 11.24 5.70 -14.64
C GLY A 246 12.46 5.12 -13.93
N SER A 247 12.55 3.80 -13.78
CA SER A 247 13.72 3.09 -13.25
C SER A 247 14.32 2.13 -14.28
N ASP A 248 15.57 1.73 -14.08
CA ASP A 248 16.25 0.72 -14.92
C ASP A 248 15.56 -0.65 -14.91
N ARG A 249 14.59 -0.86 -14.00
CA ARG A 249 13.82 -2.10 -13.90
C ARG A 249 12.67 -2.17 -14.90
N GLU A 250 12.26 -1.04 -15.46
CA GLU A 250 11.22 -0.98 -16.50
C GLU A 250 11.68 -1.64 -17.80
N THR A 251 12.98 -1.55 -18.11
CA THR A 251 13.57 -2.11 -19.34
C THR A 251 13.93 -3.59 -19.21
N ASN A 252 13.82 -4.18 -18.02
CA ASN A 252 14.20 -5.57 -17.78
C ASN A 252 13.18 -6.55 -18.39
N PRO A 253 13.58 -7.42 -19.35
CA PRO A 253 12.67 -8.39 -19.98
C PRO A 253 11.98 -9.34 -18.99
N ALA A 254 12.62 -9.65 -17.86
CA ALA A 254 12.08 -10.52 -16.82
C ALA A 254 10.93 -9.86 -16.03
N LEU A 255 10.82 -8.53 -16.04
CA LEU A 255 9.86 -7.76 -15.24
C LEU A 255 8.75 -7.11 -16.09
N LYS A 256 8.73 -7.33 -17.40
CA LYS A 256 7.81 -6.68 -18.36
C LYS A 256 6.32 -6.82 -18.04
N ASP A 257 5.93 -7.88 -17.33
CA ASP A 257 4.52 -8.16 -16.99
C ASP A 257 4.04 -7.43 -15.72
N TYR A 258 4.97 -6.76 -15.03
CA TYR A 258 4.78 -6.13 -13.73
C TYR A 258 4.97 -4.62 -13.79
N HIS A 259 4.23 -3.90 -12.94
CA HIS A 259 4.36 -2.44 -12.83
C HIS A 259 5.23 -2.03 -11.65
N GLY A 260 5.50 -2.94 -10.72
CA GLY A 260 6.29 -2.65 -9.54
C GLY A 260 6.34 -3.79 -8.52
N PHE A 261 7.14 -3.58 -7.47
CA PHE A 261 7.22 -4.48 -6.32
C PHE A 261 6.21 -4.10 -5.24
N PHE A 262 5.71 -5.14 -4.56
CA PHE A 262 4.82 -5.03 -3.41
C PHE A 262 5.58 -5.54 -2.17
N HIS A 263 6.04 -4.62 -1.34
CA HIS A 263 6.80 -4.97 -0.14
C HIS A 263 5.87 -5.04 1.07
N ILE A 264 5.96 -6.12 1.84
CA ILE A 264 5.30 -6.25 3.13
C ILE A 264 6.33 -5.93 4.21
N ASN A 265 6.26 -4.72 4.77
CA ASN A 265 7.23 -4.25 5.76
C ASN A 265 6.85 -4.71 7.17
N LYS A 266 5.54 -4.77 7.46
CA LYS A 266 5.03 -5.16 8.78
C LYS A 266 3.68 -5.85 8.65
N LEU A 267 3.57 -7.03 9.27
CA LEU A 267 2.32 -7.78 9.40
C LEU A 267 1.81 -7.72 10.85
N PRO A 268 0.48 -7.77 11.06
CA PRO A 268 -0.08 -7.72 12.38
C PRO A 268 0.12 -9.06 13.10
N ALA A 269 0.39 -9.01 14.40
CA ALA A 269 0.40 -10.17 15.30
C ALA A 269 -0.74 -10.06 16.32
N ILE A 270 -1.97 -9.87 15.83
CA ILE A 270 -3.14 -9.73 16.71
C ILE A 270 -3.41 -11.09 17.35
N ASN A 271 -3.42 -11.16 18.68
CA ASN A 271 -3.69 -12.36 19.48
C ASN A 271 -2.74 -13.55 19.20
N THR A 272 -1.53 -13.29 18.69
CA THR A 272 -0.47 -14.28 18.47
C THR A 272 0.89 -13.72 18.86
N LEU A 273 1.83 -14.58 19.25
CA LEU A 273 3.20 -14.18 19.59
C LEU A 273 4.01 -13.76 18.36
N ALA A 274 3.69 -14.33 17.19
CA ALA A 274 4.34 -14.03 15.93
C ALA A 274 3.31 -13.93 14.81
N SER A 275 3.54 -13.01 13.88
CA SER A 275 2.70 -12.89 12.69
C SER A 275 2.93 -14.06 11.73
N HIS A 276 1.89 -14.44 11.01
CA HIS A 276 2.00 -15.44 9.94
C HIS A 276 2.69 -14.82 8.73
N VAL A 277 3.96 -15.16 8.53
CA VAL A 277 4.72 -14.74 7.34
C VAL A 277 4.37 -15.66 6.16
N PRO A 278 3.97 -15.11 5.00
CA PRO A 278 3.69 -15.93 3.82
C PRO A 278 4.97 -16.62 3.32
N GLU A 279 4.79 -17.72 2.58
CA GLU A 279 5.91 -18.55 2.08
C GLU A 279 6.93 -17.79 1.23
N SER A 280 6.51 -16.73 0.52
CA SER A 280 7.40 -15.86 -0.25
C SER A 280 7.03 -14.40 -0.02
N LEU A 281 8.05 -13.55 0.11
CA LEU A 281 7.92 -12.10 0.20
C LEU A 281 8.22 -11.39 -1.13
N ASP A 282 8.68 -12.15 -2.13
CA ASP A 282 8.92 -11.66 -3.49
C ASP A 282 7.58 -11.48 -4.20
N LEU A 283 6.93 -10.35 -3.93
CA LEU A 283 5.63 -10.00 -4.48
C LEU A 283 5.79 -8.85 -5.47
N ALA A 284 5.12 -8.97 -6.61
CA ALA A 284 5.03 -7.93 -7.60
C ALA A 284 3.55 -7.61 -7.88
N PHE A 285 3.28 -6.34 -8.18
CA PHE A 285 1.94 -5.90 -8.56
C PHE A 285 1.87 -5.59 -10.04
N LYS A 286 0.69 -5.84 -10.62
CA LYS A 286 0.35 -5.42 -11.97
C LYS A 286 -1.05 -4.85 -12.00
N LEU A 287 -1.18 -3.69 -12.62
CA LEU A 287 -2.46 -3.08 -12.92
C LEU A 287 -2.91 -3.54 -14.30
N ARG A 288 -4.01 -4.27 -14.38
CA ARG A 288 -4.70 -4.58 -15.63
C ARG A 288 -5.92 -3.69 -15.74
N ARG A 289 -6.51 -3.59 -16.94
CA ARG A 289 -7.64 -2.70 -17.24
C ARG A 289 -8.77 -2.74 -16.19
N LYS A 290 -9.12 -3.94 -15.69
CA LYS A 290 -10.24 -4.13 -14.74
C LYS A 290 -9.82 -4.46 -13.31
N LYS A 291 -8.54 -4.79 -13.07
CA LYS A 291 -8.10 -5.44 -11.81
C LYS A 291 -6.70 -5.01 -11.43
N PHE A 292 -6.50 -4.79 -10.13
CA PHE A 292 -5.19 -4.69 -9.51
C PHE A 292 -4.81 -6.05 -8.93
N LEU A 293 -3.67 -6.61 -9.33
CA LEU A 293 -3.22 -7.95 -8.95
C LEU A 293 -1.89 -7.87 -8.21
N ILE A 294 -1.75 -8.65 -7.15
CA ILE A 294 -0.50 -8.90 -6.43
C ILE A 294 -0.24 -10.40 -6.55
N GLU A 295 0.93 -10.79 -7.05
CA GLU A 295 1.31 -12.19 -7.24
C GLU A 295 2.78 -12.43 -6.88
N LYS A 296 3.13 -13.70 -6.66
CA LYS A 296 4.52 -14.12 -6.45
C LYS A 296 5.32 -13.81 -7.72
N LEU A 297 6.47 -13.18 -7.56
CA LEU A 297 7.36 -12.88 -8.67
C LEU A 297 7.98 -14.18 -9.17
N HIS A 298 7.67 -14.57 -10.39
CA HIS A 298 8.32 -15.68 -11.07
C HIS A 298 9.28 -15.11 -12.10
N LEU A 299 10.57 -15.19 -11.82
CA LEU A 299 11.58 -14.90 -12.83
C LEU A 299 11.52 -16.00 -13.90
N PRO A 300 11.56 -15.65 -15.20
CA PRO A 300 11.72 -16.65 -16.24
C PRO A 300 13.00 -17.45 -15.95
N PRO A 301 13.01 -18.78 -16.14
CA PRO A 301 14.24 -19.53 -16.01
C PRO A 301 15.27 -18.90 -16.95
N GLU A 302 16.45 -18.58 -16.42
CA GLU A 302 17.57 -18.11 -17.24
C GLU A 302 17.85 -19.20 -18.28
N LEU A 303 17.35 -19.01 -19.49
CA LEU A 303 17.83 -19.75 -20.64
C LEU A 303 19.27 -19.29 -20.80
N GLN A 304 20.19 -20.08 -20.26
CA GLN A 304 21.57 -20.05 -20.69
C GLN A 304 21.51 -20.03 -22.22
N GLU A 305 22.05 -18.98 -22.84
CA GLU A 305 22.44 -19.03 -24.23
C GLU A 305 23.31 -20.28 -24.36
N SER A 306 22.72 -21.36 -24.84
CA SER A 306 23.48 -22.47 -25.35
C SER A 306 24.36 -21.85 -26.41
N THR A 307 25.65 -21.78 -26.13
CA THR A 307 26.67 -21.58 -27.15
C THR A 307 26.32 -22.54 -28.27
N GLU A 308 25.75 -22.01 -29.34
CA GLU A 308 25.55 -22.72 -30.58
C GLU A 308 26.96 -23.18 -30.97
N ARG A 309 27.21 -24.48 -30.75
CA ARG A 309 28.36 -25.13 -31.36
C ARG A 309 28.06 -25.06 -32.85
N GLU A 310 28.72 -24.14 -33.55
CA GLU A 310 28.89 -24.23 -34.99
C GLU A 310 29.32 -25.67 -35.29
N GLN A 311 28.42 -26.42 -35.90
CA GLN A 311 28.68 -27.75 -36.38
C GLN A 311 29.46 -27.57 -37.68
N ASP A 312 30.77 -27.35 -37.56
CA ASP A 312 31.66 -27.46 -38.71
C ASP A 312 31.65 -28.92 -39.18
N ASP A 313 31.19 -29.10 -40.41
CA ASP A 313 31.17 -30.36 -41.14
C ASP A 313 32.57 -30.98 -41.19
N ILE A 314 32.78 -32.08 -40.46
CA ILE A 314 33.97 -32.91 -40.58
C ILE A 314 33.81 -33.79 -41.83
N LEU A 315 34.40 -33.36 -42.94
CA LEU A 315 34.90 -34.24 -43.98
C LEU A 315 36.41 -33.98 -44.13
N THR A 316 37.23 -34.89 -43.59
CA THR A 316 38.40 -35.57 -44.22
C THR A 316 39.29 -36.15 -43.10
N ALA A 317 39.51 -37.47 -43.11
CA ALA A 317 40.51 -38.17 -42.31
C ALA A 317 41.78 -38.44 -43.16
N PRO A 318 42.86 -39.07 -42.64
CA PRO A 318 43.68 -38.71 -41.48
C PRO A 318 45.18 -38.59 -41.87
N SER A 319 46.01 -37.89 -41.09
CA SER A 319 47.47 -38.10 -41.15
C SER A 319 48.16 -37.82 -39.80
N SER A 320 48.56 -38.93 -39.16
CA SER A 320 49.79 -39.16 -38.39
C SER A 320 50.45 -37.99 -37.64
N GLY A 321 50.51 -38.09 -36.31
CA GLY A 321 51.44 -37.29 -35.48
C GLY A 321 51.33 -37.63 -33.99
N SER A 322 52.19 -38.53 -33.53
CA SER A 322 52.30 -39.03 -32.16
C SER A 322 53.19 -38.13 -31.28
N CYS A 323 52.74 -37.81 -30.07
CA CYS A 323 53.51 -37.74 -28.80
C CYS A 323 52.51 -37.54 -27.63
N GLY A 324 52.25 -38.53 -26.77
CA GLY A 324 52.96 -38.77 -25.50
C GLY A 324 52.72 -37.62 -24.51
N GLY A 325 51.85 -37.69 -23.49
CA GLY A 325 51.75 -38.69 -22.42
C GLY A 325 52.03 -37.98 -21.08
N GLY A 326 51.15 -38.11 -20.08
CA GLY A 326 51.52 -37.69 -18.71
C GLY A 326 50.38 -37.26 -17.77
N GLY A 327 49.82 -38.22 -17.03
CA GLY A 327 49.71 -38.10 -15.57
C GLY A 327 48.62 -37.21 -14.97
N ARG A 328 47.51 -37.85 -14.57
CA ARG A 328 46.63 -37.44 -13.46
C ARG A 328 47.43 -37.02 -12.22
N ARG A 329 46.93 -36.03 -11.49
CA ARG A 329 46.91 -36.03 -10.01
C ARG A 329 45.82 -35.08 -9.49
N ASN A 330 44.85 -35.68 -8.78
CA ASN A 330 43.92 -35.02 -7.88
C ASN A 330 44.69 -34.30 -6.77
N LEU A 331 44.19 -33.14 -6.34
CA LEU A 331 44.34 -32.66 -4.97
C LEU A 331 43.03 -31.96 -4.56
N ASP A 332 42.31 -32.63 -3.66
CA ASP A 332 41.39 -32.00 -2.72
C ASP A 332 42.23 -31.30 -1.63
N PHE A 333 41.92 -30.03 -1.36
CA PHE A 333 41.61 -29.45 -0.04
C PHE A 333 41.09 -28.03 -0.23
#